data_AF-Q2XRA0-F1
#
_entry.id   AF-Q2XRA0-F1
#
_cell.length_a   1.000
_cell.length_b   1.000
_cell.length_c   1.000
_cell.angle_alpha   90.00
_cell.angle_beta   90.00
_cell.angle_gamma   90.00
#
_symmetry.space_group_name_H-M   'P 1'
#
loop_
_entity.id
_entity.type
_entity.pdbx_description
1 polymer ?
#
loop_
_entity_poly.entity_id
_entity_poly.type
_entity_poly.pdbx_seq_one_letter_code
_entity_poly.pdbx_strand_id
1 'polypeptide(L)'
;PYITPHTSAITSRVLNECDLYMPNYDKDADMKSVKENFDRQSSRRFEEYEERIQEKRRKCKEQCDKDIQEIILKDKIDKSLAEKVEQGCLKCGCGLGGVAACVGLFGGLGTYGWEISATAAAYETAKQAGIQAGIQAVIAEIKKTNAFRDIWHVEWKNIINVSNYSTFDGLVESVNVAMDSIGKPCISHGYERACSGISNGGDYFFSSALKASKDATALTTESTKTAKLGEVTTASSNAYGAIGYSVTVLLIIVLIMVIIYLILRHRRKKKMKKKLQ
;
A
#
# COMPACT_ATOMS: atom_id res chain seq x y z
N PRO A 1 62.77 19.16 -48.51
CA PRO A 1 61.76 18.97 -49.59
C PRO A 1 60.41 18.66 -48.96
N TYR A 2 59.42 19.49 -49.29
CA TYR A 2 58.13 19.64 -48.64
C TYR A 2 57.23 18.40 -48.80
N ILE A 3 56.39 18.14 -47.78
CA ILE A 3 55.34 17.13 -47.81
C ILE A 3 54.08 17.77 -48.39
N THR A 4 53.61 17.28 -49.53
CA THR A 4 52.37 17.72 -50.19
C THR A 4 51.16 17.05 -49.50
N PRO A 5 50.14 17.81 -49.02
CA PRO A 5 48.93 17.20 -48.48
C PRO A 5 47.99 16.80 -49.62
N HIS A 6 47.66 15.51 -49.72
CA HIS A 6 46.58 15.03 -50.59
C HIS A 6 45.23 15.20 -49.87
N THR A 7 44.47 16.22 -50.28
CA THR A 7 43.08 16.42 -49.89
C THR A 7 42.21 15.29 -50.45
N SER A 8 41.73 14.40 -49.58
CA SER A 8 40.73 13.40 -49.95
C SER A 8 39.35 14.07 -49.95
N ALA A 9 38.72 14.19 -51.12
CA ALA A 9 37.37 14.72 -51.24
C ALA A 9 36.38 13.78 -50.55
N ILE A 10 35.76 14.25 -49.47
CA ILE A 10 34.67 13.55 -48.76
C ILE A 10 33.43 13.65 -49.64
N THR A 11 33.01 12.55 -50.26
CA THR A 11 31.74 12.45 -50.97
C THR A 11 30.62 12.47 -49.91
N SER A 12 29.96 13.62 -49.72
CA SER A 12 28.81 13.69 -48.84
C SER A 12 27.67 12.85 -49.42
N ARG A 13 27.18 11.87 -48.66
CA ARG A 13 25.92 11.17 -48.95
C ARG A 13 24.74 12.10 -48.67
N VAL A 14 24.59 13.15 -49.47
CA VAL A 14 23.36 13.93 -49.52
C VAL A 14 22.43 13.15 -50.45
N LEU A 15 21.26 12.77 -49.94
CA LEU A 15 20.19 12.20 -50.76
C LEU A 15 19.85 13.24 -51.82
N ASN A 16 20.35 13.03 -53.04
CA ASN A 16 19.95 13.79 -54.20
C ASN A 16 18.48 13.45 -54.44
N GLU A 17 17.60 14.45 -54.35
CA GLU A 17 16.19 14.34 -54.70
C GLU A 17 16.12 13.95 -56.18
N CYS A 18 15.98 12.66 -56.47
CA CYS A 18 15.61 12.24 -57.81
C CYS A 18 14.21 12.76 -58.06
N ASP A 19 14.02 13.61 -59.08
CA ASP A 19 12.70 13.95 -59.61
C ASP A 19 12.00 12.64 -59.99
N LEU A 20 11.18 12.12 -59.09
CA LEU A 20 10.38 10.94 -59.32
C LEU A 20 9.41 11.31 -60.45
N TYR A 21 9.62 10.72 -61.62
CA TYR A 21 8.66 10.77 -62.71
C TYR A 21 7.31 10.28 -62.17
N MET A 22 6.39 11.23 -61.96
CA MET A 22 5.06 10.99 -61.38
C MET A 22 4.08 10.98 -62.55
N PRO A 23 3.69 9.82 -63.08
CA PRO A 23 2.87 9.79 -64.27
C PRO A 23 1.45 10.23 -63.90
N ASN A 24 0.86 11.11 -64.71
CA ASN A 24 -0.49 11.64 -64.45
C ASN A 24 -1.56 10.61 -64.87
N TYR A 25 -1.88 9.70 -63.95
CA TYR A 25 -2.90 8.67 -64.12
C TYR A 25 -4.30 9.07 -63.60
N ASP A 26 -4.55 10.34 -63.33
CA ASP A 26 -5.80 10.80 -62.68
C ASP A 26 -7.08 10.50 -63.49
N LYS A 27 -6.94 10.22 -64.81
CA LYS A 27 -8.07 9.91 -65.70
C LYS A 27 -8.19 8.42 -66.07
N ASP A 28 -7.30 7.57 -65.59
CA ASP A 28 -7.36 6.12 -65.81
C ASP A 28 -8.39 5.49 -64.86
N ALA A 29 -9.41 4.84 -65.42
CA ALA A 29 -10.51 4.26 -64.67
C ALA A 29 -10.04 3.13 -63.72
N ASP A 30 -9.06 2.33 -64.17
CA ASP A 30 -8.51 1.25 -63.36
C ASP A 30 -7.67 1.82 -62.21
N MET A 31 -6.82 2.82 -62.50
CA MET A 31 -6.03 3.51 -61.47
C MET A 31 -6.91 4.22 -60.43
N LYS A 32 -8.02 4.82 -60.86
CA LYS A 32 -8.98 5.45 -59.96
C LYS A 32 -9.61 4.46 -58.99
N SER A 33 -9.97 3.26 -59.47
CA SER A 33 -10.54 2.20 -58.61
C SER A 33 -9.52 1.67 -57.59
N VAL A 34 -8.25 1.55 -57.97
CA VAL A 34 -7.16 1.14 -57.08
C VAL A 34 -6.91 2.20 -56.01
N LYS A 35 -6.88 3.48 -56.40
CA LYS A 35 -6.74 4.62 -55.49
C LYS A 35 -7.89 4.67 -54.47
N GLU A 36 -9.13 4.57 -54.91
CA GLU A 36 -10.30 4.58 -54.01
C GLU A 36 -10.30 3.39 -53.03
N ASN A 37 -9.87 2.20 -53.47
CA ASN A 37 -9.78 1.04 -52.59
C ASN A 37 -8.61 1.17 -51.59
N PHE A 38 -7.48 1.73 -52.02
CA PHE A 38 -6.35 2.04 -51.14
C PHE A 38 -6.73 3.10 -50.11
N ASP A 39 -7.42 4.17 -50.52
CA ASP A 39 -7.92 5.22 -49.64
C ASP A 39 -8.91 4.66 -48.62
N ARG A 40 -9.85 3.81 -49.06
CA ARG A 40 -10.82 3.16 -48.16
C ARG A 40 -10.15 2.23 -47.15
N GLN A 41 -9.18 1.43 -47.58
CA GLN A 41 -8.42 0.56 -46.68
C GLN A 41 -7.54 1.35 -45.72
N SER A 42 -6.91 2.42 -46.21
CA SER A 42 -6.09 3.32 -45.40
C SER A 42 -6.95 4.01 -44.35
N SER A 43 -8.11 4.55 -44.72
CA SER A 43 -9.05 5.21 -43.81
C SER A 43 -9.49 4.29 -42.67
N ARG A 44 -9.84 3.03 -42.98
CA ARG A 44 -10.19 2.04 -41.93
C ARG A 44 -9.02 1.75 -40.98
N ARG A 45 -7.81 1.60 -41.51
CA ARG A 45 -6.62 1.38 -40.67
C ARG A 45 -6.30 2.59 -39.79
N PHE A 46 -6.55 3.80 -40.28
CA PHE A 46 -6.41 5.02 -39.49
C PHE A 46 -7.43 5.06 -38.35
N GLU A 47 -8.70 4.76 -38.61
CA GLU A 47 -9.74 4.66 -37.57
C GLU A 47 -9.39 3.60 -36.50
N GLU A 48 -9.03 2.38 -36.91
CA GLU A 48 -8.61 1.31 -35.97
C GLU A 48 -7.33 1.65 -35.20
N TYR A 49 -6.41 2.42 -35.81
CA TYR A 49 -5.20 2.89 -35.13
C TYR A 49 -5.54 3.99 -34.12
N GLU A 50 -6.42 4.93 -34.47
CA GLU A 50 -6.87 5.98 -33.56
C GLU A 50 -7.61 5.41 -32.35
N GLU A 51 -8.53 4.46 -32.53
CA GLU A 51 -9.24 3.81 -31.44
C GLU A 51 -8.27 3.11 -30.46
N ARG A 52 -7.30 2.36 -30.99
CA ARG A 52 -6.26 1.71 -30.16
C ARG A 52 -5.38 2.72 -29.43
N ILE A 53 -5.04 3.85 -30.07
CA ILE A 53 -4.28 4.92 -29.45
C ILE A 53 -5.10 5.57 -28.33
N GLN A 54 -6.38 5.84 -28.54
CA GLN A 54 -7.29 6.41 -27.54
C GLN A 54 -7.47 5.48 -26.34
N GLU A 55 -7.67 4.17 -26.57
CA GLU A 55 -7.79 3.19 -25.49
C GLU A 55 -6.51 3.11 -24.64
N LYS A 56 -5.33 3.06 -25.29
CA LYS A 56 -4.03 3.06 -24.59
C LYS A 56 -3.81 4.34 -23.80
N ARG A 57 -4.18 5.50 -24.37
CA ARG A 57 -4.11 6.80 -23.66
C ARG A 57 -5.03 6.80 -22.43
N ARG A 58 -6.24 6.26 -22.53
CA ARG A 58 -7.18 6.16 -21.40
C ARG A 58 -6.62 5.29 -20.28
N LYS A 59 -6.11 4.09 -20.60
CA LYS A 59 -5.47 3.18 -19.63
C LYS A 59 -4.26 3.83 -18.94
N CYS A 60 -3.41 4.53 -19.70
CA CYS A 60 -2.27 5.25 -19.14
C CYS A 60 -2.69 6.39 -18.20
N LYS A 61 -3.76 7.12 -18.55
CA LYS A 61 -4.31 8.20 -17.72
C LYS A 61 -4.88 7.65 -16.41
N GLU A 62 -5.68 6.59 -16.47
CA GLU A 62 -6.24 5.93 -15.28
C GLU A 62 -5.14 5.38 -14.36
N GLN A 63 -4.06 4.83 -14.91
CA GLN A 63 -2.92 4.37 -14.13
C GLN A 63 -2.18 5.54 -13.46
N CYS A 64 -1.91 6.61 -14.22
CA CYS A 64 -1.28 7.82 -13.68
C CYS A 64 -2.12 8.45 -12.56
N ASP A 65 -3.45 8.53 -12.72
CA ASP A 65 -4.35 9.07 -11.70
C ASP A 65 -4.33 8.20 -10.42
N LYS A 66 -4.24 6.87 -10.54
CA LYS A 66 -4.07 5.95 -9.40
C LYS A 66 -2.73 6.15 -8.70
N ASP A 67 -1.64 6.22 -9.47
CA ASP A 67 -0.29 6.41 -8.93
C ASP A 67 -0.18 7.78 -8.24
N ILE A 68 -0.78 8.83 -8.79
CA ILE A 68 -0.87 10.16 -8.17
C ILE A 68 -1.66 10.10 -6.85
N GLN A 69 -2.81 9.40 -6.82
CA GLN A 69 -3.57 9.24 -5.58
C GLN A 69 -2.77 8.48 -4.51
N GLU A 70 -2.01 7.45 -4.91
CA GLU A 70 -1.12 6.72 -4.00
C GLU A 70 0.00 7.63 -3.47
N ILE A 71 0.63 8.44 -4.33
CA ILE A 71 1.66 9.40 -3.95
C ILE A 71 1.09 10.44 -2.98
N ILE A 72 -0.09 11.01 -3.24
CA ILE A 72 -0.74 11.99 -2.34
C ILE A 72 -1.07 11.35 -1.00
N LEU A 73 -1.57 10.11 -0.99
CA LEU A 73 -1.92 9.40 0.24
C LEU A 73 -0.66 9.10 1.06
N LYS A 74 0.43 8.72 0.39
CA LYS A 74 1.74 8.49 1.00
C LYS A 74 2.35 9.79 1.55
N ASP A 75 2.34 10.88 0.79
CA ASP A 75 2.80 12.20 1.22
C ASP A 75 1.99 12.71 2.42
N LYS A 76 0.68 12.46 2.45
CA LYS A 76 -0.17 12.82 3.60
C LYS A 76 0.19 12.01 4.86
N ILE A 77 0.52 10.73 4.72
CA ILE A 77 1.00 9.89 5.82
C ILE A 77 2.37 10.42 6.30
N ASP A 78 3.31 10.63 5.38
CA ASP A 78 4.66 11.10 5.68
C ASP A 78 4.64 12.49 6.34
N LYS A 79 3.78 13.40 5.86
CA LYS A 79 3.55 14.72 6.47
C LYS A 79 2.95 14.61 7.86
N SER A 80 2.01 13.69 8.08
CA SER A 80 1.44 13.44 9.42
C SER A 80 2.44 12.79 10.39
N LEU A 81 3.38 12.00 9.87
CA LEU A 81 4.50 11.44 10.63
C LEU A 81 5.51 12.54 10.97
N ALA A 82 5.89 13.37 9.99
CA ALA A 82 6.79 14.50 10.17
C ALA A 82 6.24 15.49 11.20
N GLU A 83 4.95 15.85 11.11
CA GLU A 83 4.30 16.76 12.06
C GLU A 83 4.26 16.18 13.49
N LYS A 84 4.02 14.87 13.64
CA LYS A 84 4.09 14.19 14.95
C LYS A 84 5.50 14.07 15.49
N VAL A 85 6.48 13.85 14.62
CA VAL A 85 7.91 13.80 14.98
C VAL A 85 8.40 15.19 15.36
N GLU A 86 8.03 16.23 14.62
CA GLU A 86 8.33 17.63 14.97
C GLU A 86 7.65 18.04 16.26
N GLN A 87 6.39 17.64 16.50
CA GLN A 87 5.70 17.92 17.76
C GLN A 87 6.29 17.15 18.95
N GLY A 88 6.83 15.95 18.72
CA GLY A 88 7.64 15.20 19.69
C GLY A 88 9.02 15.85 19.91
N CYS A 89 9.63 16.39 18.86
CA CYS A 89 10.95 17.02 18.88
C CYS A 89 10.90 18.44 19.47
N LEU A 90 9.81 19.20 19.30
CA LEU A 90 9.58 20.48 19.97
C LEU A 90 9.33 20.29 21.47
N LYS A 91 8.64 19.22 21.87
CA LYS A 91 8.46 18.85 23.29
C LYS A 91 9.77 18.38 23.94
N CYS A 92 10.72 17.85 23.17
CA CYS A 92 12.01 17.39 23.68
C CYS A 92 13.16 18.43 23.51
N GLY A 93 13.01 19.39 22.59
CA GLY A 93 14.05 20.33 22.16
C GLY A 93 14.11 21.66 22.91
N CYS A 94 13.09 22.03 23.69
CA CYS A 94 13.13 23.28 24.48
C CYS A 94 13.82 23.14 25.87
N GLY A 95 14.53 22.05 26.13
CA GLY A 95 15.16 21.80 27.44
C GLY A 95 16.69 21.94 27.51
N LEU A 96 17.46 21.39 26.56
CA LEU A 96 18.89 21.20 26.75
C LEU A 96 19.66 21.29 25.41
N GLY A 97 20.43 22.36 25.27
CA GLY A 97 21.25 22.63 24.08
C GLY A 97 22.27 21.53 23.77
N GLY A 98 22.43 21.27 22.46
CA GLY A 98 23.71 20.90 21.85
C GLY A 98 24.15 19.43 21.84
N VAL A 99 23.58 18.53 22.65
CA VAL A 99 24.11 17.14 22.75
C VAL A 99 23.22 16.08 22.06
N ALA A 100 21.96 16.38 21.74
CA ALA A 100 21.05 15.41 21.11
C ALA A 100 21.34 15.13 19.62
N ALA A 101 22.01 16.04 18.91
CA ALA A 101 22.28 15.87 17.47
C ALA A 101 23.19 14.67 17.15
N CYS A 102 24.06 14.25 18.07
CA CYS A 102 24.99 13.14 17.84
C CYS A 102 24.39 11.75 18.12
N VAL A 103 23.29 11.65 18.86
CA VAL A 103 22.60 10.36 19.12
C VAL A 103 21.58 10.05 18.03
N GLY A 104 21.12 11.05 17.27
CA GLY A 104 20.17 10.88 16.16
C GLY A 104 20.76 10.25 14.88
N LEU A 105 22.09 10.26 14.70
CA LEU A 105 22.72 9.82 13.43
C LEU A 105 23.10 8.33 13.40
N PHE A 106 23.27 7.66 14.54
CA PHE A 106 23.69 6.26 14.60
C PHE A 106 22.61 5.28 15.11
N GLY A 107 21.48 5.78 15.61
CA GLY A 107 20.35 4.94 16.06
C GLY A 107 19.25 4.71 15.01
N GLY A 108 19.15 5.56 13.99
CA GLY A 108 17.95 5.63 13.14
C GLY A 108 17.71 4.43 12.21
N LEU A 109 18.73 3.87 11.57
CA LEU A 109 18.48 2.85 10.53
C LEU A 109 17.96 1.50 11.04
N GLY A 110 18.20 1.15 12.31
CA GLY A 110 17.72 -0.10 12.90
C GLY A 110 16.34 0.03 13.57
N THR A 111 16.11 1.11 14.32
CA THR A 111 14.88 1.28 15.11
C THR A 111 13.70 1.74 14.25
N TYR A 112 13.92 2.62 13.26
CA TYR A 112 12.83 3.06 12.37
C TYR A 112 12.32 1.93 11.47
N GLY A 113 13.20 1.01 11.03
CA GLY A 113 12.79 -0.17 10.26
C GLY A 113 11.89 -1.12 11.05
N TRP A 114 12.22 -1.36 12.32
CA TRP A 114 11.38 -2.17 13.20
C TRP A 114 10.01 -1.54 13.43
N GLU A 115 9.94 -0.26 13.78
CA GLU A 115 8.66 0.44 14.01
C GLU A 115 7.76 0.42 12.76
N ILE A 116 8.33 0.63 11.57
CA ILE A 116 7.58 0.55 10.30
C ILE A 116 7.04 -0.87 10.08
N SER A 117 7.89 -1.90 10.25
CA SER A 117 7.49 -3.29 10.06
C SER A 117 6.44 -3.76 11.08
N ALA A 118 6.59 -3.36 12.36
CA ALA A 118 5.67 -3.69 13.44
C ALA A 118 4.33 -2.97 13.26
N THR A 119 4.36 -1.72 12.79
CA THR A 119 3.15 -0.97 12.43
C THR A 119 2.41 -1.65 11.27
N ALA A 120 3.11 -2.06 10.21
CA ALA A 120 2.50 -2.79 9.10
C ALA A 120 1.86 -4.12 9.56
N ALA A 121 2.56 -4.88 10.39
CA ALA A 121 2.03 -6.12 10.97
C ALA A 121 0.79 -5.87 11.86
N ALA A 122 0.76 -4.76 12.62
CA ALA A 122 -0.40 -4.36 13.41
C ALA A 122 -1.63 -4.10 12.53
N TYR A 123 -1.47 -3.42 11.40
CA TYR A 123 -2.55 -3.18 10.45
C TYR A 123 -3.08 -4.47 9.83
N GLU A 124 -2.21 -5.38 9.39
CA GLU A 124 -2.63 -6.66 8.81
C GLU A 124 -3.35 -7.54 9.86
N THR A 125 -2.82 -7.60 11.08
CA THR A 125 -3.49 -8.31 12.19
C THR A 125 -4.88 -7.74 12.47
N ALA A 126 -5.02 -6.41 12.46
CA ALA A 126 -6.31 -5.75 12.67
C ALA A 126 -7.33 -6.05 11.56
N LYS A 127 -6.90 -6.02 10.29
CA LYS A 127 -7.76 -6.40 9.15
C LYS A 127 -8.23 -7.84 9.28
N GLN A 128 -7.31 -8.77 9.58
CA GLN A 128 -7.65 -10.19 9.71
C GLN A 128 -8.61 -10.45 10.87
N ALA A 129 -8.40 -9.81 12.02
CA ALA A 129 -9.31 -9.88 13.16
C ALA A 129 -10.70 -9.31 12.81
N GLY A 130 -10.74 -8.19 12.08
CA GLY A 130 -11.97 -7.60 11.55
C GLY A 130 -12.75 -8.58 10.66
N ILE A 131 -12.10 -9.15 9.65
CA ILE A 131 -12.71 -10.12 8.74
C ILE A 131 -13.26 -11.32 9.52
N GLN A 132 -12.47 -11.86 10.45
CA GLN A 132 -12.89 -13.00 11.27
C GLN A 132 -14.13 -12.66 12.12
N ALA A 133 -14.18 -11.48 12.72
CA ALA A 133 -15.36 -11.02 13.48
C ALA A 133 -16.59 -10.83 12.58
N GLY A 134 -16.41 -10.28 11.38
CA GLY A 134 -17.47 -10.16 10.38
C GLY A 134 -18.05 -11.52 9.99
N ILE A 135 -17.19 -12.49 9.65
CA ILE A 135 -17.60 -13.88 9.35
C ILE A 135 -18.38 -14.49 10.52
N GLN A 136 -17.89 -14.34 11.76
CA GLN A 136 -18.57 -14.86 12.93
C GLN A 136 -19.95 -14.21 13.16
N ALA A 137 -20.06 -12.91 12.92
CA ALA A 137 -21.32 -12.18 13.04
C ALA A 137 -22.36 -12.68 12.02
N VAL A 138 -21.97 -12.89 10.76
CA VAL A 138 -22.85 -13.48 9.75
C VAL A 138 -23.33 -14.87 10.17
N ILE A 139 -22.40 -15.74 10.59
CA ILE A 139 -22.74 -17.10 11.01
C ILE A 139 -23.72 -17.08 12.20
N ALA A 140 -23.52 -16.14 13.14
CA ALA A 140 -24.42 -15.98 14.27
C ALA A 140 -25.83 -15.53 13.81
N GLU A 141 -25.95 -14.60 12.88
CA GLU A 141 -27.25 -14.16 12.34
C GLU A 141 -27.98 -15.26 11.55
N ILE A 142 -27.24 -16.05 10.75
CA ILE A 142 -27.79 -17.23 10.07
C ILE A 142 -28.35 -18.22 11.10
N LYS A 143 -27.62 -18.47 12.20
CA LYS A 143 -28.03 -19.36 13.29
C LYS A 143 -29.16 -18.83 14.17
N LYS A 144 -29.47 -17.53 14.12
CA LYS A 144 -30.66 -16.94 14.78
C LYS A 144 -31.90 -17.01 13.88
N THR A 145 -31.69 -17.06 12.57
CA THR A 145 -32.76 -16.97 11.59
C THR A 145 -33.51 -18.31 11.49
N ASN A 146 -34.77 -18.31 11.90
CA ASN A 146 -35.63 -19.51 11.87
C ASN A 146 -35.83 -20.10 10.46
N ALA A 147 -35.73 -19.28 9.41
CA ALA A 147 -35.81 -19.75 8.02
C ALA A 147 -34.66 -20.72 7.67
N PHE A 148 -33.50 -20.59 8.34
CA PHE A 148 -32.30 -21.39 8.09
C PHE A 148 -32.07 -22.51 9.11
N ARG A 149 -33.12 -22.89 9.86
CA ARG A 149 -33.01 -23.88 10.95
C ARG A 149 -32.38 -25.21 10.50
N ASP A 150 -32.73 -25.66 9.29
CA ASP A 150 -32.30 -26.97 8.77
C ASP A 150 -30.79 -27.01 8.47
N ILE A 151 -30.13 -25.86 8.36
CA ILE A 151 -28.70 -25.70 8.06
C ILE A 151 -27.90 -25.11 9.22
N TRP A 152 -28.47 -24.98 10.42
CA TRP A 152 -27.72 -24.46 11.58
C TRP A 152 -26.53 -25.34 11.99
N HIS A 153 -26.61 -26.63 11.71
CA HIS A 153 -25.60 -27.63 12.06
C HIS A 153 -24.45 -27.73 11.05
N VAL A 154 -24.57 -27.08 9.89
CA VAL A 154 -23.53 -27.09 8.86
C VAL A 154 -22.26 -26.42 9.38
N GLU A 155 -21.10 -26.90 8.94
CA GLU A 155 -19.81 -26.28 9.23
C GLU A 155 -19.62 -24.99 8.42
N TRP A 156 -20.33 -23.95 8.83
CA TRP A 156 -20.32 -22.64 8.16
C TRP A 156 -18.94 -22.01 8.00
N LYS A 157 -17.95 -22.40 8.83
CA LYS A 157 -16.56 -21.95 8.70
C LYS A 157 -15.90 -22.39 7.38
N ASN A 158 -16.37 -23.49 6.78
CA ASN A 158 -15.84 -23.99 5.51
C ASN A 158 -16.55 -23.37 4.30
N ILE A 159 -17.70 -22.72 4.52
CA ILE A 159 -18.54 -22.14 3.47
C ILE A 159 -18.36 -20.62 3.40
N ILE A 160 -18.40 -19.94 4.55
CA ILE A 160 -18.27 -18.49 4.63
C ILE A 160 -16.81 -18.12 4.90
N ASN A 161 -16.26 -17.28 4.02
CA ASN A 161 -14.88 -16.85 4.04
C ASN A 161 -14.76 -15.37 3.60
N VAL A 162 -13.52 -14.90 3.43
CA VAL A 162 -13.21 -13.50 3.09
C VAL A 162 -13.86 -13.01 1.79
N SER A 163 -14.17 -13.88 0.82
CA SER A 163 -14.72 -13.46 -0.47
C SER A 163 -16.23 -13.28 -0.46
N ASN A 164 -16.97 -13.93 0.46
CA ASN A 164 -18.44 -14.00 0.39
C ASN A 164 -19.17 -13.45 1.63
N TYR A 165 -18.49 -13.27 2.76
CA TYR A 165 -19.12 -12.85 4.02
C TYR A 165 -19.72 -11.43 4.05
N SER A 166 -19.38 -10.61 3.05
CA SER A 166 -19.69 -9.17 3.04
C SER A 166 -20.60 -8.74 1.90
N THR A 167 -21.04 -9.67 1.06
CA THR A 167 -21.87 -9.39 -0.13
C THR A 167 -23.17 -10.18 -0.09
N PHE A 168 -24.25 -9.60 -0.60
CA PHE A 168 -25.55 -10.26 -0.63
C PHE A 168 -25.49 -11.56 -1.43
N ASP A 169 -24.99 -11.50 -2.67
CA ASP A 169 -24.88 -12.66 -3.55
C ASP A 169 -23.99 -13.75 -2.95
N GLY A 170 -22.89 -13.37 -2.29
CA GLY A 170 -22.02 -14.31 -1.60
C GLY A 170 -22.72 -15.04 -0.45
N LEU A 171 -23.61 -14.36 0.29
CA LEU A 171 -24.41 -15.01 1.33
C LEU A 171 -25.50 -15.92 0.76
N VAL A 172 -26.14 -15.51 -0.33
CA VAL A 172 -27.11 -16.35 -1.05
C VAL A 172 -26.45 -17.64 -1.53
N GLU A 173 -25.28 -17.53 -2.19
CA GLU A 173 -24.50 -18.67 -2.64
C GLU A 173 -24.07 -19.57 -1.47
N SER A 174 -23.63 -18.97 -0.36
CA SER A 174 -23.26 -19.71 0.84
C SER A 174 -24.42 -20.55 1.40
N VAL A 175 -25.63 -20.00 1.42
CA VAL A 175 -26.82 -20.74 1.85
C VAL A 175 -27.17 -21.86 0.87
N ASN A 176 -27.07 -21.62 -0.44
CA ASN A 176 -27.29 -22.67 -1.44
C ASN A 176 -26.29 -23.83 -1.30
N VAL A 177 -25.00 -23.52 -1.09
CA VAL A 177 -23.96 -24.53 -0.83
C VAL A 177 -24.26 -25.31 0.45
N ALA A 178 -24.70 -24.64 1.52
CA ALA A 178 -25.07 -25.30 2.76
C ALA A 178 -26.27 -26.25 2.56
N MET A 179 -27.27 -25.83 1.78
CA MET A 179 -28.43 -26.66 1.44
C MET A 179 -28.07 -27.89 0.59
N ASP A 180 -27.13 -27.72 -0.35
CA ASP A 180 -26.59 -28.84 -1.14
C ASP A 180 -25.84 -29.85 -0.25
N SER A 181 -25.05 -29.35 0.71
CA SER A 181 -24.27 -30.21 1.63
C SER A 181 -25.12 -31.14 2.50
N ILE A 182 -26.40 -30.79 2.73
CA ILE A 182 -27.36 -31.63 3.47
C ILE A 182 -28.28 -32.44 2.55
N GLY A 183 -27.98 -32.50 1.24
CA GLY A 183 -28.72 -33.25 0.24
C GLY A 183 -30.06 -32.62 -0.15
N LYS A 184 -30.24 -31.32 0.09
CA LYS A 184 -31.48 -30.58 -0.16
C LYS A 184 -31.23 -29.32 -1.00
N PRO A 185 -30.64 -29.44 -2.21
CA PRO A 185 -30.32 -28.27 -3.03
C PRO A 185 -31.57 -27.44 -3.36
N CYS A 186 -31.40 -26.13 -3.45
CA CYS A 186 -32.48 -25.22 -3.84
C CYS A 186 -32.79 -25.37 -5.34
N ILE A 187 -33.69 -26.29 -5.67
CA ILE A 187 -34.21 -26.51 -7.02
C ILE A 187 -35.45 -25.65 -7.29
N SER A 188 -35.72 -25.36 -8.56
CA SER A 188 -36.99 -24.75 -8.98
C SER A 188 -38.15 -25.61 -8.46
N HIS A 189 -39.05 -25.03 -7.66
CA HIS A 189 -40.17 -25.68 -6.96
C HIS A 189 -39.85 -26.44 -5.66
N GLY A 190 -38.66 -26.29 -5.08
CA GLY A 190 -38.34 -26.82 -3.75
C GLY A 190 -39.06 -26.05 -2.62
N TYR A 191 -39.80 -26.75 -1.76
CA TYR A 191 -40.49 -26.18 -0.59
C TYR A 191 -39.60 -26.04 0.66
N GLU A 192 -38.29 -26.23 0.51
CA GLU A 192 -37.37 -26.14 1.64
C GLU A 192 -37.40 -24.73 2.24
N ARG A 193 -37.47 -24.67 3.58
CA ARG A 193 -37.70 -23.42 4.31
C ARG A 193 -36.62 -22.39 4.03
N ALA A 194 -35.37 -22.83 3.94
CA ALA A 194 -34.22 -21.96 3.65
C ALA A 194 -34.29 -21.38 2.24
N CYS A 195 -34.59 -22.20 1.22
CA CYS A 195 -34.73 -21.77 -0.17
C CYS A 195 -35.91 -20.79 -0.35
N SER A 196 -37.04 -21.11 0.28
CA SER A 196 -38.20 -20.19 0.32
C SER A 196 -37.88 -18.89 1.05
N GLY A 197 -37.06 -18.97 2.11
CA GLY A 197 -36.55 -17.82 2.85
C GLY A 197 -35.69 -16.89 1.99
N ILE A 198 -34.84 -17.46 1.13
CA ILE A 198 -34.06 -16.69 0.15
C ILE A 198 -34.98 -16.01 -0.86
N SER A 199 -35.88 -16.76 -1.51
CA SER A 199 -36.72 -16.23 -2.59
C SER A 199 -37.74 -15.18 -2.14
N ASN A 200 -38.32 -15.32 -0.94
CA ASN A 200 -39.42 -14.47 -0.48
C ASN A 200 -38.99 -13.41 0.55
N GLY A 201 -37.82 -13.57 1.18
CA GLY A 201 -37.38 -12.72 2.29
C GLY A 201 -35.87 -12.53 2.39
N GLY A 202 -35.11 -12.90 1.34
CA GLY A 202 -33.65 -12.83 1.33
C GLY A 202 -33.13 -11.45 1.69
N ASP A 203 -33.74 -10.38 1.15
CA ASP A 203 -33.37 -8.99 1.46
C ASP A 203 -33.43 -8.67 2.95
N TYR A 204 -34.48 -9.12 3.65
CA TYR A 204 -34.63 -8.88 5.07
C TYR A 204 -33.59 -9.66 5.89
N PHE A 205 -33.40 -10.94 5.62
CA PHE A 205 -32.46 -11.77 6.38
C PHE A 205 -31.02 -11.37 6.13
N PHE A 206 -30.64 -11.20 4.86
CA PHE A 206 -29.27 -10.86 4.50
C PHE A 206 -28.94 -9.40 4.81
N SER A 207 -29.89 -8.45 4.80
CA SER A 207 -29.59 -7.08 5.24
C SER A 207 -29.18 -7.02 6.72
N SER A 208 -29.84 -7.80 7.58
CA SER A 208 -29.46 -7.93 8.99
C SER A 208 -28.08 -8.56 9.15
N ALA A 209 -27.83 -9.68 8.46
CA ALA A 209 -26.53 -10.36 8.49
C ALA A 209 -25.39 -9.49 7.95
N LEU A 210 -25.61 -8.77 6.85
CA LEU A 210 -24.63 -7.86 6.24
C LEU A 210 -24.35 -6.65 7.13
N LYS A 211 -25.37 -6.13 7.81
CA LYS A 211 -25.18 -5.06 8.80
C LYS A 211 -24.31 -5.56 9.95
N ALA A 212 -24.67 -6.69 10.55
CA ALA A 212 -23.88 -7.29 11.63
C ALA A 212 -22.44 -7.59 11.19
N SER A 213 -22.25 -8.08 9.96
CA SER A 213 -20.94 -8.29 9.34
C SER A 213 -20.10 -7.01 9.28
N LYS A 214 -20.67 -5.94 8.71
CA LYS A 214 -20.01 -4.64 8.55
C LYS A 214 -19.67 -4.01 9.89
N ASP A 215 -20.62 -3.99 10.82
CA ASP A 215 -20.46 -3.41 12.14
C ASP A 215 -19.37 -4.16 12.93
N ALA A 216 -19.42 -5.50 12.96
CA ALA A 216 -18.42 -6.31 13.64
C ALA A 216 -17.03 -6.19 13.00
N THR A 217 -16.96 -6.13 11.67
CA THR A 217 -15.70 -5.94 10.94
C THR A 217 -15.07 -4.59 11.27
N ALA A 218 -15.84 -3.51 11.20
CA ALA A 218 -15.35 -2.15 11.47
C ALA A 218 -14.89 -2.01 12.92
N LEU A 219 -15.75 -2.40 13.88
CA LEU A 219 -15.49 -2.27 15.31
C LEU A 219 -14.27 -3.10 15.74
N THR A 220 -14.15 -4.33 15.27
CA THR A 220 -13.02 -5.20 15.62
C THR A 220 -11.73 -4.75 14.94
N THR A 221 -11.79 -4.26 13.69
CA THR A 221 -10.61 -3.69 13.01
C THR A 221 -10.09 -2.48 13.77
N GLU A 222 -10.96 -1.55 14.15
CA GLU A 222 -10.57 -0.31 14.84
C GLU A 222 -10.01 -0.58 16.23
N SER A 223 -10.69 -1.40 17.04
CA SER A 223 -10.23 -1.77 18.37
C SER A 223 -8.91 -2.54 18.33
N THR A 224 -8.76 -3.52 17.44
CA THR A 224 -7.53 -4.31 17.30
C THR A 224 -6.37 -3.45 16.79
N LYS A 225 -6.63 -2.56 15.82
CA LYS A 225 -5.64 -1.59 15.34
C LYS A 225 -5.15 -0.72 16.48
N THR A 226 -6.06 -0.17 17.28
CA THR A 226 -5.73 0.70 18.41
C THR A 226 -4.89 -0.05 19.44
N ALA A 227 -5.29 -1.27 19.80
CA ALA A 227 -4.55 -2.11 20.74
C ALA A 227 -3.14 -2.44 20.23
N LYS A 228 -3.03 -2.88 18.96
CA LYS A 228 -1.74 -3.29 18.39
C LYS A 228 -0.79 -2.12 18.16
N LEU A 229 -1.28 -0.95 17.76
CA LEU A 229 -0.44 0.24 17.72
C LEU A 229 0.02 0.67 19.12
N GLY A 230 -0.83 0.50 20.15
CA GLY A 230 -0.46 0.70 21.55
C GLY A 230 0.67 -0.22 22.02
N GLU A 231 0.66 -1.49 21.57
CA GLU A 231 1.77 -2.43 21.84
C GLU A 231 3.09 -1.95 21.20
N VAL A 232 3.05 -1.50 19.94
CA VAL A 232 4.23 -0.99 19.22
C VAL A 232 4.80 0.25 19.92
N THR A 233 3.95 1.21 20.32
CA THR A 233 4.41 2.42 21.01
C THR A 233 4.96 2.14 22.40
N THR A 234 4.39 1.17 23.13
CA THR A 234 4.89 0.73 24.44
C THR A 234 6.26 0.06 24.30
N ALA A 235 6.41 -0.82 23.30
CA ALA A 235 7.67 -1.48 23.04
C ALA A 235 8.77 -0.50 22.59
N SER A 236 8.44 0.48 21.74
CA SER A 236 9.42 1.49 21.33
C SER A 236 9.84 2.39 22.49
N SER A 237 8.90 2.89 23.29
CA SER A 237 9.21 3.72 24.46
C SER A 237 10.08 3.01 25.49
N ASN A 238 9.85 1.71 25.74
CA ASN A 238 10.73 0.89 26.57
C ASN A 238 12.15 0.77 26.00
N ALA A 239 12.28 0.59 24.69
CA ALA A 239 13.58 0.53 24.01
C ALA A 239 14.34 1.87 24.11
N TYR A 240 13.67 3.00 23.89
CA TYR A 240 14.26 4.33 24.07
C TYR A 240 14.66 4.60 25.53
N GLY A 241 13.86 4.15 26.50
CA GLY A 241 14.19 4.23 27.92
C GLY A 241 15.48 3.48 28.25
N ALA A 242 15.61 2.23 27.77
CA ALA A 242 16.82 1.42 27.95
C ALA A 242 18.08 2.09 27.33
N ILE A 243 17.95 2.68 26.15
CA ILE A 243 19.04 3.43 25.50
C ILE A 243 19.41 4.67 26.33
N GLY A 244 18.42 5.41 26.84
CA GLY A 244 18.64 6.60 27.67
C GLY A 244 19.45 6.31 28.94
N TYR A 245 19.15 5.21 29.65
CA TYR A 245 19.92 4.81 30.83
C TYR A 245 21.37 4.45 30.48
N SER A 246 21.60 3.74 29.38
CA SER A 246 22.96 3.41 28.91
C SER A 246 23.79 4.67 28.61
N VAL A 247 23.20 5.63 27.90
CA VAL A 247 23.86 6.92 27.60
C VAL A 247 24.14 7.73 28.86
N THR A 248 23.20 7.76 29.81
CA THR A 248 23.37 8.48 31.09
C THR A 248 24.53 7.91 31.90
N VAL A 249 24.65 6.58 31.94
CA VAL A 249 25.77 5.89 32.62
C VAL A 249 27.11 6.24 31.96
N LEU A 250 27.18 6.24 30.64
CA LEU A 250 28.40 6.64 29.91
C LEU A 250 28.80 8.10 30.21
N LEU A 251 27.84 9.03 30.25
CA LEU A 251 28.11 10.44 30.59
C LEU A 251 28.64 10.60 32.01
N ILE A 252 28.10 9.86 32.99
CA ILE A 252 28.58 9.87 34.38
C ILE A 252 30.04 9.38 34.45
N ILE A 253 30.38 8.30 33.75
CA ILE A 253 31.76 7.76 33.69
C ILE A 253 32.71 8.80 33.09
N VAL A 254 32.33 9.44 31.99
CA VAL A 254 33.14 10.49 31.34
C VAL A 254 33.33 11.69 32.29
N LEU A 255 32.29 12.12 32.99
CA LEU A 255 32.38 13.20 33.99
C LEU A 255 33.37 12.87 35.12
N ILE A 256 33.31 11.66 35.67
CA ILE A 256 34.25 11.20 36.71
C ILE A 256 35.69 11.23 36.19
N MET A 257 35.92 10.73 34.97
CA MET A 257 37.23 10.75 34.32
C MET A 257 37.78 12.17 34.15
N VAL A 258 36.93 13.13 33.75
CA VAL A 258 37.30 14.55 33.61
C VAL A 258 37.68 15.17 34.95
N ILE A 259 36.90 14.90 36.01
CA ILE A 259 37.19 15.42 37.37
C ILE A 259 38.53 14.88 37.87
N ILE A 260 38.76 13.56 37.78
CA ILE A 260 40.04 12.93 38.16
C ILE A 260 41.19 13.52 37.34
N TYR A 261 41.01 13.66 36.04
CA TYR A 261 42.00 14.28 35.16
C TYR A 261 42.35 15.71 35.59
N LEU A 262 41.36 16.55 35.89
CA LEU A 262 41.57 17.92 36.36
C LEU A 262 42.31 17.95 37.70
N ILE A 263 41.98 17.07 38.65
CA ILE A 263 42.69 16.95 39.93
C ILE A 263 44.16 16.55 39.70
N LEU A 264 44.40 15.51 38.89
CA LEU A 264 45.75 15.05 38.57
C LEU A 264 46.56 16.12 37.83
N ARG A 265 45.94 16.84 36.90
CA ARG A 265 46.55 17.95 36.16
C ARG A 265 46.89 19.10 37.09
N HIS A 266 46.00 19.45 38.02
CA HIS A 266 46.24 20.49 39.00
C HIS A 266 47.37 20.11 39.95
N ARG A 267 47.43 18.85 40.42
CA ARG A 267 48.53 18.33 41.24
C ARG A 267 49.87 18.38 40.51
N ARG A 268 49.91 18.00 39.21
CA ARG A 268 51.12 18.10 38.38
C ARG A 268 51.59 19.56 38.25
N LYS A 269 50.70 20.50 37.92
CA LYS A 269 51.04 21.93 37.84
C LYS A 269 51.57 22.48 39.16
N LYS A 270 50.96 22.12 40.30
CA LYS A 270 51.42 22.55 41.63
C LYS A 270 52.81 21.98 41.96
N LYS A 271 53.11 20.73 41.59
CA LYS A 271 54.46 20.15 41.74
C LYS A 271 55.51 20.85 40.88
N MET A 272 55.17 21.31 39.67
CA MET A 272 56.13 22.02 38.81
C MET A 272 56.48 23.41 39.35
N LYS A 273 55.50 24.15 39.89
CA LYS A 273 55.75 25.47 40.49
C LYS A 273 56.65 25.42 41.73
N LYS A 274 56.62 24.33 42.50
CA LYS A 274 57.50 24.12 43.65
C LYS A 274 58.97 23.80 43.30
N LYS A 275 59.29 23.50 42.03
CA LYS A 275 60.66 23.21 41.59
C LYS A 275 61.37 24.42 40.98
N LEU A 276 60.65 25.53 40.76
CA LEU A 276 61.19 26.78 40.21
C LEU A 276 61.47 27.85 41.28
N GLN A 277 61.18 27.56 42.54
CA GLN A 277 61.66 28.29 43.72
C GLN A 277 62.77 27.47 44.36
#